data_AF-A0A7S3U6J6-F1
#
_entry.id   AF-A0A7S3U6J6-F1
#
_cell.length_a   1.000
_cell.length_b   1.000
_cell.length_c   1.000
_cell.angle_alpha   90.00
_cell.angle_beta   90.00
_cell.angle_gamma   90.00
#
_symmetry.space_group_name_H-M   'P 1'
#
loop_
_entity.id
_entity.type
_entity.pdbx_description
1 polymer ?
#
loop_
_entity_poly.entity_id
_entity_poly.type
_entity_poly.pdbx_seq_one_letter_code
_entity_poly.pdbx_strand_id
1 'polypeptide(L)'
;EARKLVTARLAEAKKFAPEAKQVALQEYTALQSKLIEAQKKLNPLRRFRAEYELRVAAKKLVAQISMKLSDSELEIEKAHIQVTSGYEGQMSEEDVRSTEEALAPASSCIREASQQIERRIRTAEGVVKAELETLVERTKRW
;
A
#
# COMPACT_ATOMS: atom_id res chain seq x y z
N GLU A 1 22.71 -0.39 -20.42
CA GLU A 1 23.65 -0.29 -21.57
C GLU A 1 24.27 -1.62 -21.99
N ALA A 2 24.70 -2.49 -21.06
CA ALA A 2 25.40 -3.74 -21.37
C ALA A 2 24.69 -4.67 -22.41
N ARG A 3 23.35 -4.79 -22.38
CA ARG A 3 22.62 -5.55 -23.42
C ARG A 3 22.81 -5.00 -24.83
N LYS A 4 22.75 -3.67 -24.98
CA LYS A 4 22.91 -2.99 -26.27
C LYS A 4 24.32 -3.23 -26.82
N LEU A 5 25.33 -3.17 -25.94
CA LEU A 5 26.72 -3.44 -26.29
C LEU A 5 26.93 -4.89 -26.78
N VAL A 6 26.41 -5.89 -26.06
CA VAL A 6 26.52 -7.31 -26.46
C VAL A 6 25.79 -7.58 -27.78
N THR A 7 24.62 -6.97 -28.00
CA THR A 7 23.91 -7.07 -29.28
C THR A 7 24.69 -6.45 -30.43
N ALA A 8 25.37 -5.31 -30.20
CA ALA A 8 26.25 -4.71 -31.22
C ALA A 8 27.43 -5.63 -31.56
N ARG A 9 28.08 -6.22 -30.55
CA ARG A 9 29.18 -7.17 -30.74
C ARG A 9 28.74 -8.47 -31.45
N LEU A 10 27.53 -8.96 -31.20
CA LEU A 10 26.93 -10.06 -31.97
C LEU A 10 26.78 -9.73 -33.45
N ALA A 11 26.42 -8.48 -33.78
CA ALA A 11 26.29 -8.04 -35.16
C ALA A 11 27.66 -7.92 -35.85
N GLU A 12 28.68 -7.46 -35.13
CA GLU A 12 30.07 -7.38 -35.62
C GLU A 12 30.68 -8.78 -35.83
N ALA A 13 30.45 -9.72 -34.91
CA ALA A 13 30.98 -11.09 -34.97
C ALA A 13 30.56 -11.84 -36.24
N LYS A 14 29.43 -11.46 -36.86
CA LYS A 14 28.96 -12.06 -38.12
C LYS A 14 29.90 -11.80 -39.31
N LYS A 15 30.76 -10.79 -39.21
CA LYS A 15 31.72 -10.36 -40.26
C LYS A 15 33.09 -11.06 -40.12
N PHE A 16 33.31 -11.86 -39.09
CA PHE A 16 34.59 -12.55 -38.89
C PHE A 16 34.78 -13.73 -39.84
N ALA A 17 36.03 -14.18 -39.98
CA ALA A 17 36.38 -15.43 -40.66
C ALA A 17 35.66 -16.64 -40.02
N PRO A 18 35.41 -17.74 -40.75
CA PRO A 18 34.46 -18.80 -40.35
C PRO A 18 34.67 -19.35 -38.93
N GLU A 19 35.90 -19.70 -38.59
CA GLU A 19 36.25 -20.29 -37.28
C GLU A 19 36.11 -19.24 -36.15
N ALA A 20 36.65 -18.04 -36.35
CA ALA A 20 36.54 -16.94 -35.38
C ALA A 20 35.09 -16.48 -35.19
N LYS A 21 34.28 -16.50 -36.25
CA LYS A 21 32.84 -16.20 -36.23
C LYS A 21 32.10 -17.23 -35.38
N GLN A 22 32.39 -18.51 -35.54
CA GLN A 22 31.71 -19.57 -34.82
C GLN A 22 31.96 -19.47 -33.31
N VAL A 23 33.22 -19.27 -32.91
CA VAL A 23 33.61 -19.06 -31.51
C VAL A 23 33.00 -17.76 -30.96
N ALA A 24 33.12 -16.65 -31.67
CA ALA A 24 32.57 -15.37 -31.21
C ALA A 24 31.05 -15.39 -31.05
N LEU A 25 30.32 -16.02 -31.98
CA LEU A 25 28.86 -16.16 -31.88
C LEU A 25 28.46 -17.02 -30.68
N GLN A 26 29.17 -18.12 -30.41
CA GLN A 26 28.93 -18.95 -29.22
C GLN A 26 29.12 -18.15 -27.92
N GLU A 27 30.27 -17.48 -27.77
CA GLU A 27 30.60 -16.71 -26.57
C GLU A 27 29.64 -15.54 -26.34
N TYR A 28 29.36 -14.74 -27.38
CA TYR A 28 28.45 -13.61 -27.23
C TYR A 28 27.00 -14.05 -26.99
N THR A 29 26.57 -15.19 -27.54
CA THR A 29 25.24 -15.75 -27.25
C THR A 29 25.17 -16.22 -25.79
N ALA A 30 26.20 -16.92 -25.29
CA ALA A 30 26.28 -17.32 -23.90
C ALA A 30 26.26 -16.11 -22.95
N LEU A 31 27.00 -15.06 -23.28
CA LEU A 31 27.01 -13.80 -22.53
C LEU A 31 25.65 -13.10 -22.56
N GLN A 32 24.99 -13.07 -23.73
CA GLN A 32 23.65 -12.49 -23.86
C GLN A 32 22.63 -13.23 -22.99
N SER A 33 22.68 -14.56 -22.94
CA SER A 33 21.81 -15.38 -22.08
C SER A 33 22.03 -15.07 -20.60
N LYS A 34 23.29 -15.06 -20.14
CA LYS A 34 23.64 -14.69 -18.75
C LYS A 34 23.13 -13.29 -18.40
N LEU A 35 23.25 -12.34 -19.32
CA LEU A 35 22.79 -10.98 -19.11
C LEU A 35 21.27 -10.88 -19.03
N ILE A 36 20.54 -11.65 -19.85
CA ILE A 36 19.07 -11.73 -19.76
C ILE A 36 18.65 -12.30 -18.41
N GLU A 37 19.29 -13.37 -17.94
CA GLU A 37 18.99 -13.95 -16.63
C GLU A 37 19.28 -13.00 -15.47
N ALA A 38 20.42 -12.31 -15.51
CA ALA A 38 20.76 -11.29 -14.52
C ALA A 38 19.74 -10.15 -14.51
N GLN A 39 19.31 -9.68 -15.69
CA GLN A 39 18.30 -8.64 -15.82
C GLN A 39 16.92 -9.10 -15.30
N LYS A 40 16.54 -10.37 -15.55
CA LYS A 40 15.31 -10.97 -15.01
C LYS A 40 15.30 -10.98 -13.48
N LYS A 41 16.45 -11.22 -12.83
CA LYS A 41 16.58 -11.17 -11.37
C LYS A 41 16.65 -9.74 -10.83
N LEU A 42 17.36 -8.85 -11.52
CA LEU A 42 17.57 -7.47 -11.07
C LEU A 42 16.33 -6.58 -11.20
N ASN A 43 15.58 -6.73 -12.29
CA ASN A 43 14.44 -5.85 -12.57
C ASN A 43 13.37 -5.85 -11.47
N PRO A 44 12.93 -7.01 -10.93
CA PRO A 44 12.03 -7.07 -9.79
C PRO A 44 12.59 -6.37 -8.56
N LEU A 45 13.87 -6.58 -8.23
CA LEU A 45 14.51 -5.94 -7.08
C LEU A 45 14.60 -4.42 -7.23
N ARG A 46 14.87 -3.93 -8.44
CA ARG A 46 14.89 -2.49 -8.74
C ARG A 46 13.50 -1.87 -8.61
N ARG A 47 12.47 -2.55 -9.13
CA ARG A 47 11.06 -2.13 -8.97
C ARG A 47 10.65 -2.12 -7.51
N PHE A 48 10.94 -3.20 -6.79
CA PHE A 48 10.68 -3.31 -5.36
C PHE A 48 11.33 -2.16 -4.59
N ARG A 49 12.63 -1.88 -4.82
CA ARG A 49 13.33 -0.78 -4.17
C ARG A 49 12.71 0.59 -4.49
N ALA A 50 12.30 0.82 -5.74
CA ALA A 50 11.66 2.08 -6.13
C ALA A 50 10.29 2.26 -5.44
N GLU A 51 9.56 1.17 -5.21
CA GLU A 51 8.24 1.19 -4.57
C GLU A 51 8.30 1.05 -3.03
N TYR A 52 9.44 0.64 -2.47
CA TYR A 52 9.55 0.27 -1.06
C TYR A 52 9.19 1.42 -0.12
N GLU A 53 9.78 2.60 -0.34
CA GLU A 53 9.50 3.78 0.49
C GLU A 53 8.03 4.19 0.43
N LEU A 54 7.43 4.12 -0.76
CA LEU A 54 6.00 4.39 -0.93
C LEU A 54 5.14 3.37 -0.18
N ARG A 55 5.49 2.07 -0.22
CA ARG A 55 4.79 1.02 0.52
C ARG A 55 4.93 1.18 2.03
N VAL A 56 6.11 1.55 2.52
CA VAL A 56 6.35 1.80 3.95
C VAL A 56 5.53 3.00 4.42
N ALA A 57 5.53 4.10 3.67
CA ALA A 57 4.73 5.28 3.99
C ALA A 57 3.23 4.95 3.98
N ALA A 58 2.76 4.19 3.01
CA ALA A 58 1.37 3.76 2.93
C ALA A 58 0.96 2.88 4.13
N LYS A 59 1.80 1.92 4.53
CA LYS A 59 1.55 1.10 5.73
C LYS A 59 1.50 1.91 7.01
N LYS A 60 2.42 2.87 7.19
CA LYS A 60 2.40 3.77 8.34
C LYS A 60 1.10 4.57 8.41
N LEU A 61 0.63 5.06 7.27
CA LEU A 61 -0.64 5.79 7.19
C LEU A 61 -1.84 4.90 7.55
N VAL A 62 -1.90 3.67 7.01
CA VAL A 62 -2.96 2.70 7.35
C VAL A 62 -2.98 2.43 8.85
N ALA A 63 -1.81 2.22 9.47
CA ALA A 63 -1.70 2.01 10.91
C ALA A 63 -2.22 3.22 11.71
N GLN A 64 -1.85 4.45 11.30
CA GLN A 64 -2.33 5.67 11.94
C GLN A 64 -3.85 5.84 11.85
N ILE A 65 -4.43 5.59 10.67
CA ILE A 65 -5.89 5.66 10.47
C ILE A 65 -6.58 4.59 11.34
N SER A 66 -6.04 3.37 11.36
CA SER A 66 -6.58 2.28 12.17
C SER A 66 -6.58 2.61 13.66
N MET A 67 -5.51 3.21 14.18
CA MET A 67 -5.43 3.65 15.58
C MET A 67 -6.48 4.71 15.89
N LYS A 68 -6.59 5.76 15.07
CA LYS A 68 -7.58 6.82 15.25
C LYS A 68 -9.02 6.29 15.23
N LEU A 69 -9.31 5.35 14.35
CA LEU A 69 -10.61 4.68 14.31
C LEU A 69 -10.86 3.93 15.62
N SER A 70 -9.89 3.13 16.10
CA SER A 70 -10.04 2.41 17.37
C SER A 70 -10.25 3.34 18.58
N ASP A 71 -9.56 4.47 18.62
CA ASP A 71 -9.76 5.47 19.69
C ASP A 71 -11.17 6.08 19.62
N SER A 72 -11.66 6.40 18.41
CA SER A 72 -13.00 6.95 18.21
C SER A 72 -14.09 5.93 18.51
N GLU A 73 -13.91 4.68 18.10
CA GLU A 73 -14.78 3.55 18.40
C GLU A 73 -14.90 3.33 19.91
N LEU A 74 -13.78 3.46 20.64
CA LEU A 74 -13.76 3.34 22.10
C LEU A 74 -14.55 4.46 22.78
N GLU A 75 -14.41 5.71 22.33
CA GLU A 75 -15.18 6.82 22.89
C GLU A 75 -16.69 6.68 22.62
N ILE A 76 -17.07 6.18 21.43
CA ILE A 76 -18.48 5.88 21.13
C ILE A 76 -19.00 4.77 22.03
N GLU A 77 -18.23 3.70 22.25
CA GLU A 77 -18.62 2.61 23.15
C GLU A 77 -18.75 3.09 24.60
N LYS A 78 -17.85 3.95 25.08
CA LYS A 78 -17.96 4.55 26.43
C LYS A 78 -19.24 5.37 26.57
N ALA A 79 -19.55 6.21 25.58
CA ALA A 79 -20.78 7.00 25.58
C ALA A 79 -22.02 6.09 25.53
N HIS A 80 -21.98 5.03 24.72
CA HIS A 80 -23.05 4.03 24.66
C HIS A 80 -23.28 3.35 26.00
N ILE A 81 -22.21 2.92 26.69
CA ILE A 81 -22.28 2.35 28.03
C ILE A 81 -22.85 3.38 29.01
N GLN A 82 -22.35 4.62 29.03
CA GLN A 82 -22.86 5.67 29.94
C GLN A 82 -24.37 5.91 29.81
N VAL A 83 -24.89 5.88 28.58
CA VAL A 83 -26.32 6.01 28.31
C VAL A 83 -27.12 4.76 28.73
N THR A 84 -26.52 3.58 28.58
CA THR A 84 -27.23 2.30 28.77
C THR A 84 -27.10 1.75 30.20
N SER A 85 -26.02 2.05 30.93
CA SER A 85 -25.63 1.39 32.19
C SER A 85 -26.17 2.06 33.45
N GLY A 86 -27.26 2.82 33.38
CA GLY A 86 -27.84 3.46 34.56
C GLY A 86 -29.27 3.96 34.40
N TYR A 87 -29.97 3.60 33.32
CA TYR A 87 -31.18 4.29 32.90
C TYR A 87 -32.41 3.38 32.86
N GLU A 88 -33.28 3.48 33.87
CA GLU A 88 -34.64 2.88 33.89
C GLU A 88 -35.73 3.88 33.42
N GLY A 89 -35.37 5.09 32.95
CA GLY A 89 -36.30 6.17 32.58
C GLY A 89 -36.06 6.85 31.20
N GLN A 90 -36.52 8.09 31.03
CA GLN A 90 -36.20 8.98 29.89
C GLN A 90 -34.97 9.87 30.19
N MET A 91 -33.95 9.88 29.33
CA MET A 91 -32.76 10.76 29.45
C MET A 91 -33.18 12.22 29.57
N SER A 92 -32.55 12.97 30.49
CA SER A 92 -32.77 14.42 30.55
C SER A 92 -32.17 15.09 29.31
N GLU A 93 -32.71 16.26 28.91
CA GLU A 93 -32.15 17.02 27.79
C GLU A 93 -30.67 17.43 28.02
N GLU A 94 -30.27 17.57 29.28
CA GLU A 94 -28.90 17.89 29.69
C GLU A 94 -27.96 16.69 29.46
N ASP A 95 -28.40 15.49 29.82
CA ASP A 95 -27.63 14.25 29.60
C ASP A 95 -27.48 13.94 28.10
N VAL A 96 -28.53 14.16 27.32
CA VAL A 96 -28.50 13.99 25.86
C VAL A 96 -27.48 14.95 25.25
N ARG A 97 -27.54 16.24 25.61
CA ARG A 97 -26.61 17.26 25.10
C ARG A 97 -25.16 16.96 25.48
N SER A 98 -24.92 16.58 26.74
CA SER A 98 -23.58 16.22 27.20
C SER A 98 -23.02 15.01 26.44
N THR A 99 -23.87 14.04 26.11
CA THR A 99 -23.46 12.85 25.35
C THR A 99 -23.18 13.20 23.88
N GLU A 100 -24.02 14.03 23.26
CA GLU A 100 -23.80 14.53 21.89
C GLU A 100 -22.50 15.33 21.77
N GLU A 101 -22.20 16.19 22.74
CA GLU A 101 -20.96 16.96 22.79
C GLU A 101 -19.73 16.04 22.95
N ALA A 102 -19.84 14.98 23.77
CA ALA A 102 -18.78 13.98 23.93
C ALA A 102 -18.57 13.12 22.67
N LEU A 103 -19.62 12.86 21.90
CA LEU A 103 -19.57 12.06 20.67
C LEU A 103 -19.12 12.85 19.43
N ALA A 104 -19.31 14.17 19.40
CA ALA A 104 -19.00 15.00 18.24
C ALA A 104 -17.54 14.86 17.73
N PRO A 105 -16.50 14.82 18.60
CA PRO A 105 -15.13 14.59 18.17
C PRO A 105 -14.92 13.22 17.51
N ALA A 106 -15.49 12.16 18.09
CA ALA A 106 -15.37 10.80 17.56
C ALA A 106 -16.04 10.68 16.18
N SER A 107 -17.25 11.23 16.05
CA SER A 107 -17.98 11.29 14.78
C SER A 107 -17.22 12.08 13.69
N SER A 108 -16.59 13.21 14.04
CA SER A 108 -15.76 13.95 13.09
C SER A 108 -14.53 13.14 12.68
N CYS A 109 -13.89 12.45 13.62
CA CYS A 109 -12.71 11.64 13.35
C CYS A 109 -13.01 10.48 12.41
N ILE A 110 -14.12 9.76 12.60
CA ILE A 110 -14.56 8.68 11.71
C ILE A 110 -14.84 9.22 10.30
N ARG A 111 -15.50 10.37 10.19
CA ARG A 111 -15.77 11.02 8.90
C ARG A 111 -14.49 11.40 8.17
N GLU A 112 -13.53 12.00 8.88
CA GLU A 112 -12.23 12.36 8.31
C GLU A 112 -11.43 11.14 7.89
N ALA A 113 -11.42 10.08 8.71
CA ALA A 113 -10.79 8.80 8.38
C ALA A 113 -11.40 8.20 7.12
N SER A 114 -12.73 8.17 7.01
CA SER A 114 -13.46 7.69 5.82
C SER A 114 -13.04 8.44 4.56
N GLN A 115 -13.02 9.78 4.59
CA GLN A 115 -12.58 10.59 3.45
C GLN A 115 -11.10 10.34 3.08
N GLN A 116 -10.23 10.14 4.07
CA GLN A 116 -8.83 9.83 3.82
C GLN A 116 -8.67 8.45 3.17
N ILE A 117 -9.40 7.44 3.63
CA ILE A 117 -9.39 6.09 3.09
C ILE A 117 -9.89 6.10 1.63
N GLU A 118 -11.01 6.77 1.34
CA GLU A 118 -11.56 6.87 -0.02
C GLU A 118 -10.61 7.54 -1.01
N ARG A 119 -9.85 8.55 -0.58
CA ARG A 119 -8.86 9.19 -1.44
C ARG A 119 -7.70 8.25 -1.76
N ARG A 120 -7.29 7.43 -0.78
CA ARG A 120 -6.10 6.56 -0.88
C ARG A 120 -6.40 5.27 -1.62
N ILE A 121 -7.57 4.67 -1.41
CA ILE A 121 -7.94 3.38 -2.00
C ILE A 121 -7.97 3.43 -3.53
N ARG A 122 -8.26 4.60 -4.13
CA ARG A 122 -8.23 4.83 -5.59
C ARG A 122 -6.87 4.62 -6.22
N THR A 123 -5.80 4.79 -5.45
CA THR A 123 -4.40 4.70 -5.92
C THR A 123 -3.63 3.55 -5.27
N ALA A 124 -4.25 2.81 -4.36
CA ALA A 124 -3.61 1.73 -3.63
C ALA A 124 -3.65 0.43 -4.42
N GLU A 125 -2.61 -0.39 -4.28
CA GLU A 125 -2.49 -1.69 -4.93
C GLU A 125 -2.07 -2.77 -3.94
N GLY A 126 -2.37 -4.03 -4.27
CA GLY A 126 -1.97 -5.20 -3.51
C GLY A 126 -2.41 -5.16 -2.04
N VAL A 127 -1.49 -5.49 -1.14
CA VAL A 127 -1.77 -5.63 0.31
C VAL A 127 -2.30 -4.33 0.93
N VAL A 128 -1.79 -3.18 0.51
CA VAL A 128 -2.24 -1.87 1.04
C VAL A 128 -3.70 -1.62 0.68
N LYS A 129 -4.12 -2.01 -0.54
CA LYS A 129 -5.52 -1.87 -0.95
C LYS A 129 -6.44 -2.75 -0.11
N ALA A 130 -6.07 -4.01 0.12
CA ALA A 130 -6.84 -4.93 0.96
C ALA A 130 -6.97 -4.43 2.41
N GLU A 131 -5.90 -3.86 2.98
CA GLU A 131 -5.95 -3.23 4.31
C GLU A 131 -6.89 -2.01 4.33
N LEU A 132 -6.83 -1.15 3.30
CA LEU A 132 -7.74 0.00 3.17
C LEU A 132 -9.20 -0.42 2.99
N GLU A 133 -9.49 -1.47 2.21
CA GLU A 133 -10.84 -2.04 2.06
C GLU A 133 -11.41 -2.50 3.41
N THR A 134 -10.57 -3.12 4.24
CA THR A 134 -10.97 -3.49 5.61
C THR A 134 -11.32 -2.27 6.45
N LEU A 135 -10.56 -1.17 6.31
CA LEU A 135 -10.87 0.08 7.01
C LEU A 135 -12.15 0.75 6.47
N VAL A 136 -12.43 0.66 5.16
CA VAL A 136 -13.71 1.13 4.58
C VAL A 136 -14.88 0.41 5.25
N GLU A 137 -14.83 -0.92 5.33
CA GLU A 137 -15.91 -1.69 5.97
C GLU A 137 -16.07 -1.37 7.45
N ARG A 138 -14.99 -1.02 8.16
CA ARG A 138 -15.08 -0.53 9.55
C ARG A 138 -15.79 0.81 9.62
N THR A 139 -15.45 1.76 8.76
CA THR A 139 -16.09 3.08 8.76
C THR A 139 -17.57 3.05 8.40
N LYS A 140 -18.04 2.04 7.65
CA LYS A 140 -19.47 1.88 7.32
C LYS A 140 -20.34 1.40 8.48
N ARG A 141 -19.73 0.93 9.59
CA ARG A 141 -20.45 0.47 10.78
C ARG A 141 -20.95 1.62 11.65
N TRP A 142 -20.51 2.84 11.34
CA TRP A 142 -20.76 4.08 12.06
C TRP A 142 -21.35 5.10 11.09
#